data_AF-A0A131XC84-F1
#
_entry.id   AF-A0A131XC84-F1
#
_cell.length_a   1.000
_cell.length_b   1.000
_cell.length_c   1.000
_cell.angle_alpha   90.00
_cell.angle_beta   90.00
_cell.angle_gamma   90.00
#
_symmetry.space_group_name_H-M   'P 1'
#
loop_
_entity.id
_entity.type
_entity.pdbx_description
1 polymer ?
#
loop_
_entity_poly.entity_id
_entity_poly.type
_entity_poly.pdbx_seq_one_letter_code
_entity_poly.pdbx_strand_id
1 'polypeptide(L)'
;MTSSVTLRTLYVCLMIASVWTFRLPQSCTGPQDCSHDECCVVGMQRYSVPQCQKLGQIGDTCRPYNVPENRSLWYPYNGGVQQQNSATYTLLCPCASGLQCTAAQCQPATLGDQVGNDLTVGIDDEYH
;
A
#
# COMPACT_ATOMS: atom_id res chain seq x y z
N MET A 1 -2.90 -43.51 -23.60
CA MET A 1 -4.36 -43.33 -23.46
C MET A 1 -4.63 -42.72 -22.10
N THR A 2 -4.71 -41.40 -22.00
CA THR A 2 -5.15 -40.73 -20.75
C THR A 2 -6.64 -41.00 -20.56
N SER A 3 -7.00 -41.65 -19.45
CA SER A 3 -8.39 -42.02 -19.16
C SER A 3 -9.23 -40.76 -18.93
N SER A 4 -10.48 -40.75 -19.40
CA SER A 4 -11.45 -39.65 -19.19
C SER A 4 -11.57 -39.25 -17.71
N VAL A 5 -11.34 -40.21 -16.81
CA VAL A 5 -11.32 -40.01 -15.36
C VAL A 5 -10.19 -39.08 -14.93
N THR A 6 -8.95 -39.27 -15.42
CA THR A 6 -7.80 -38.46 -15.00
C THR A 6 -7.90 -37.01 -15.44
N LEU A 7 -8.53 -36.77 -16.60
CA LEU A 7 -8.80 -35.42 -17.10
C LEU A 7 -9.80 -34.70 -16.18
N ARG A 8 -10.85 -35.39 -15.73
CA ARG A 8 -11.86 -34.84 -14.82
C ARG A 8 -11.27 -34.51 -13.45
N THR A 9 -10.44 -35.38 -12.89
CA THR A 9 -9.79 -35.13 -11.60
C THR A 9 -8.85 -33.93 -11.67
N LEU A 10 -8.05 -33.81 -12.74
CA LEU A 10 -7.18 -32.65 -12.95
C LEU A 10 -7.97 -31.34 -13.01
N TYR A 11 -9.09 -31.32 -13.73
CA TYR A 11 -9.93 -30.13 -13.85
C TYR A 11 -10.52 -29.70 -12.50
N VAL A 12 -10.99 -30.66 -11.70
CA VAL A 12 -11.49 -30.39 -10.35
C VAL A 12 -10.37 -29.85 -9.44
N CYS A 13 -9.17 -30.44 -9.47
CA CYS A 13 -8.04 -29.96 -8.69
C CYS A 13 -7.64 -28.52 -9.07
N LEU A 14 -7.65 -28.18 -10.36
CA LEU A 14 -7.36 -26.82 -10.83
C LEU A 14 -8.42 -25.80 -10.36
N MET A 15 -9.71 -26.17 -10.39
CA MET A 15 -10.78 -25.30 -9.89
C MET A 15 -10.75 -25.13 -8.37
N ILE A 16 -10.32 -26.15 -7.62
CA ILE A 16 -10.13 -26.02 -6.17
C ILE A 16 -8.92 -25.13 -5.90
N ALA A 17 -7.78 -25.36 -6.57
CA ALA A 17 -6.55 -24.58 -6.39
C ALA A 17 -6.75 -23.08 -6.65
N SER A 18 -7.58 -22.69 -7.63
CA SER A 18 -7.87 -21.29 -7.90
C SER A 18 -8.66 -20.61 -6.77
N VAL A 19 -9.58 -21.32 -6.10
CA VAL A 19 -10.32 -20.76 -4.96
C VAL A 19 -9.39 -20.44 -3.79
N TRP A 20 -8.35 -21.23 -3.57
CA TRP A 20 -7.35 -20.98 -2.52
C TRP A 20 -6.42 -19.80 -2.82
N THR A 21 -6.24 -19.45 -4.10
CA THR A 21 -5.41 -18.31 -4.50
C THR A 21 -6.18 -16.99 -4.56
N PHE A 22 -7.52 -17.03 -4.56
CA PHE A 22 -8.36 -15.83 -4.45
C PHE A 22 -8.29 -15.25 -3.03
N ARG A 23 -7.26 -14.45 -2.76
CA ARG A 23 -7.19 -13.57 -1.59
C ARG A 23 -8.08 -12.35 -1.86
N LEU A 24 -9.17 -12.18 -1.11
CA LEU A 24 -9.80 -10.86 -1.06
C LEU A 24 -8.78 -9.86 -0.50
N PRO A 25 -8.70 -8.63 -1.04
CA PRO A 25 -7.83 -7.61 -0.50
C PRO A 25 -8.19 -7.38 0.97
N GLN A 26 -7.22 -7.60 1.85
CA GLN A 26 -7.43 -7.47 3.30
C GLN A 26 -7.63 -6.00 3.63
N SER A 27 -8.76 -5.70 4.29
CA SER A 27 -8.99 -4.37 4.83
C SER A 27 -8.05 -4.10 6.00
N CYS A 28 -7.58 -2.87 6.13
CA CYS A 28 -6.64 -2.49 7.19
C CYS A 28 -7.07 -1.20 7.91
N THR A 29 -6.63 -1.07 9.14
CA THR A 29 -6.73 0.13 9.98
C THR A 29 -5.37 0.81 10.12
N GLY A 30 -4.28 0.06 10.02
CA GLY A 30 -2.92 0.57 10.01
C GLY A 30 -1.89 -0.48 9.56
N PRO A 31 -0.60 -0.19 9.66
CA PRO A 31 0.48 -1.07 9.18
C PRO A 31 0.55 -2.40 9.95
N GLN A 32 0.09 -2.46 11.20
CA GLN A 32 0.07 -3.69 12.00
C GLN A 32 -0.84 -4.79 11.43
N ASP A 33 -1.77 -4.43 10.54
CA ASP A 33 -2.69 -5.37 9.90
C ASP A 33 -2.11 -5.97 8.61
N CYS A 34 -0.97 -5.46 8.13
CA CYS A 34 -0.35 -5.82 6.87
C CYS A 34 0.97 -6.58 7.07
N SER A 35 1.44 -7.25 6.01
CA SER A 35 2.75 -7.89 6.00
C SER A 35 3.88 -6.85 6.03
N HIS A 36 5.10 -7.25 6.38
CA HIS A 36 6.26 -6.33 6.45
C HIS A 36 6.62 -5.71 5.08
N ASP A 37 6.25 -6.35 3.97
CA ASP A 37 6.45 -5.84 2.61
C ASP A 37 5.21 -5.13 2.05
N GLU A 38 4.27 -4.76 2.92
CA GLU A 38 3.00 -4.12 2.59
C GLU A 38 2.77 -2.86 3.43
N CYS A 39 1.88 -2.00 2.95
CA CYS A 39 1.39 -0.83 3.68
C CYS A 39 -0.14 -0.71 3.56
N CYS A 40 -0.75 0.02 4.49
CA CYS A 40 -2.18 0.27 4.45
C CYS A 40 -2.49 1.50 3.59
N VAL A 41 -3.24 1.32 2.49
CA VAL A 41 -3.55 2.36 1.52
C VAL A 41 -5.05 2.64 1.48
N VAL A 42 -5.43 3.92 1.53
CA VAL A 42 -6.78 4.38 1.24
C VAL A 42 -6.85 5.01 -0.15
N GLY A 43 -7.88 4.63 -0.92
CA GLY A 43 -8.17 5.26 -2.21
C GLY A 43 -8.67 6.70 -2.07
N MET A 44 -8.68 7.44 -3.18
CA MET A 44 -9.16 8.84 -3.19
C MET A 44 -10.68 8.97 -3.37
N GLN A 45 -11.39 7.86 -3.59
CA GLN A 45 -12.85 7.87 -3.74
C GLN A 45 -13.52 7.96 -2.36
N ARG A 46 -14.71 8.56 -2.32
CA ARG A 46 -15.51 8.57 -1.09
C ARG A 46 -15.83 7.15 -0.67
N TYR A 47 -15.73 6.89 0.64
CA TYR A 47 -15.97 5.58 1.23
C TYR A 47 -15.01 4.48 0.74
N SER A 48 -13.81 4.86 0.25
CA SER A 48 -12.75 3.89 -0.02
C SER A 48 -12.37 3.17 1.28
N VAL A 49 -12.49 1.84 1.26
CA VAL A 49 -12.02 1.00 2.37
C VAL A 49 -10.50 0.80 2.22
N PRO A 50 -9.69 1.13 3.24
CA PRO A 50 -8.25 0.94 3.18
C PRO A 50 -7.87 -0.52 3.06
N GLN A 51 -6.85 -0.82 2.25
CA GLN A 51 -6.40 -2.18 1.96
C GLN A 51 -4.88 -2.28 2.02
N CYS A 52 -4.38 -3.47 2.38
CA CYS A 52 -2.95 -3.76 2.31
C CYS A 52 -2.50 -3.84 0.85
N GLN A 53 -1.45 -3.11 0.49
CA GLN A 53 -0.81 -3.15 -0.81
C GLN A 53 0.70 -3.32 -0.66
N LYS A 54 1.37 -3.88 -1.67
CA LYS A 54 2.83 -4.07 -1.65
C LYS A 54 3.56 -2.73 -1.70
N LEU A 55 4.72 -2.66 -1.03
CA LEU A 55 5.66 -1.55 -1.18
C LEU A 55 6.18 -1.48 -2.62
N GLY A 56 6.35 -0.25 -3.14
CA GLY A 56 6.79 -0.01 -4.51
C GLY A 56 8.20 -0.53 -4.76
N GLN A 57 8.38 -1.31 -5.81
CA GLN A 57 9.65 -1.84 -6.28
C GLN A 57 10.28 -0.91 -7.33
N ILE A 58 11.54 -1.16 -7.71
CA ILE A 58 12.25 -0.35 -8.72
C ILE A 58 11.41 -0.24 -10.01
N GLY A 59 11.20 0.99 -10.47
CA GLY A 59 10.42 1.32 -11.67
C GLY A 59 8.91 1.46 -11.43
N ASP A 60 8.40 1.04 -10.26
CA ASP A 60 6.99 1.21 -9.94
C ASP A 60 6.63 2.70 -9.80
N THR A 61 5.40 3.02 -10.18
CA THR A 61 4.86 4.36 -9.97
C THR A 61 4.73 4.63 -8.48
N CYS A 62 5.21 5.80 -8.06
CA CYS A 62 5.12 6.25 -6.69
C CYS A 62 4.67 7.71 -6.63
N ARG A 63 4.19 8.12 -5.46
CA ARG A 63 3.81 9.50 -5.20
C ARG A 63 4.91 10.21 -4.41
N PRO A 64 5.53 11.28 -4.94
CA PRO A 64 6.48 12.08 -4.18
C PRO A 64 5.81 12.67 -2.94
N TYR A 65 6.55 12.78 -1.83
CA TYR A 65 6.06 13.33 -0.56
C TYR A 65 4.80 12.64 -0.02
N ASN A 66 4.66 11.34 -0.26
CA ASN A 66 3.52 10.56 0.22
C ASN A 66 3.72 10.14 1.68
N VAL A 67 3.52 11.07 2.60
CA VAL A 67 3.64 10.84 4.04
C VAL A 67 2.40 10.08 4.55
N PRO A 68 2.55 9.09 5.45
CA PRO A 68 1.42 8.40 6.05
C PRO A 68 0.66 9.32 7.02
N GLU A 69 -0.66 9.21 7.03
CA GLU A 69 -1.54 10.06 7.84
C GLU A 69 -2.42 9.23 8.79
N ASN A 70 -2.67 9.79 9.97
CA ASN A 70 -3.74 9.34 10.85
C ASN A 70 -5.04 10.01 10.41
N ARG A 71 -6.08 9.21 10.16
CA ARG A 71 -7.36 9.73 9.65
C ARG A 71 -8.53 8.98 10.25
N SER A 72 -9.66 9.66 10.36
CA SER A 72 -10.92 9.04 10.73
C SER A 72 -11.83 8.96 9.50
N LEU A 73 -12.24 7.75 9.14
CA LEU A 73 -13.07 7.50 7.97
C LEU A 73 -14.50 7.17 8.42
N TRP A 74 -15.47 7.90 7.86
CA TRP A 74 -16.89 7.66 8.12
C TRP A 74 -17.53 6.89 6.98
N TYR A 75 -18.17 5.77 7.29
CA TYR A 75 -18.89 4.94 6.33
C TYR A 75 -20.39 4.94 6.66
N PRO A 76 -21.29 5.26 5.72
CA PRO A 76 -22.71 5.51 6.01
C PRO A 76 -23.57 4.26 6.23
N TYR A 77 -22.98 3.10 6.55
CA TYR A 77 -23.72 1.85 6.72
C TYR A 77 -24.43 1.77 8.08
N ASN A 78 -25.73 1.45 8.10
CA ASN A 78 -26.55 1.21 9.31
C ASN A 78 -26.41 2.26 10.43
N GLY A 79 -26.59 3.55 10.12
CA GLY A 79 -26.42 4.65 11.09
C GLY A 79 -25.00 5.22 11.15
N GLY A 80 -24.08 4.56 10.44
CA GLY A 80 -22.75 5.02 10.14
C GLY A 80 -21.71 4.53 11.14
N VAL A 81 -20.53 4.20 10.60
CA VAL A 81 -19.40 3.66 11.35
C VAL A 81 -18.22 4.61 11.18
N GLN A 82 -17.65 5.05 12.31
CA GLN A 82 -16.41 5.79 12.34
C GLN A 82 -15.24 4.82 12.55
N GLN A 83 -14.37 4.70 11.56
CA GLN A 83 -13.16 3.91 11.64
C GLN A 83 -11.97 4.83 11.93
N GLN A 84 -11.16 4.49 12.93
CA GLN A 84 -9.90 5.17 13.20
C GLN A 84 -8.77 4.45 12.48
N ASN A 85 -8.01 5.20 11.69
CA ASN A 85 -6.92 4.69 10.89
C ASN A 85 -5.62 5.39 11.28
N SER A 86 -4.55 4.61 11.39
CA SER A 86 -3.22 5.10 11.76
C SER A 86 -2.20 4.80 10.66
N ALA A 87 -1.29 5.76 10.44
CA ALA A 87 -0.19 5.64 9.48
C ALA A 87 -0.61 5.08 8.10
N THR A 88 -1.71 5.60 7.56
CA THR A 88 -2.29 5.14 6.28
C THR A 88 -1.83 6.03 5.13
N TYR A 89 -1.46 5.41 4.02
CA TYR A 89 -1.03 6.10 2.80
C TYR A 89 -2.22 6.38 1.89
N THR A 90 -2.11 7.40 1.05
CA THR A 90 -3.13 7.71 0.04
C THR A 90 -2.67 7.21 -1.32
N LEU A 91 -3.57 6.50 -2.01
CA LEU A 91 -3.45 5.99 -3.38
C LEU A 91 -2.39 4.91 -3.63
N LEU A 92 -1.18 5.07 -3.10
CA LEU A 92 -0.03 4.17 -3.34
C LEU A 92 0.75 3.96 -2.04
N CYS A 93 1.40 2.81 -1.91
CA CYS A 93 2.42 2.60 -0.90
C CYS A 93 3.70 3.40 -1.20
N PRO A 94 4.52 3.67 -0.18
CA PRO A 94 5.86 4.19 -0.41
C PRO A 94 6.72 3.13 -1.12
N CYS A 95 7.87 3.57 -1.64
CA CYS A 95 8.86 2.65 -2.17
C CYS A 95 9.44 1.76 -1.05
N ALA A 96 9.90 0.57 -1.41
CA ALA A 96 10.58 -0.33 -0.50
C ALA A 96 11.86 0.28 0.08
N SER A 97 12.32 -0.25 1.21
CA SER A 97 13.51 0.23 1.91
C SER A 97 14.73 0.35 0.98
N GLY A 98 15.42 1.48 1.03
CA GLY A 98 16.57 1.79 0.16
C GLY A 98 16.22 2.37 -1.21
N LEU A 99 14.93 2.52 -1.52
CA LEU A 99 14.45 3.20 -2.71
C LEU A 99 13.87 4.57 -2.36
N GLN A 100 13.92 5.48 -3.33
CA GLN A 100 13.37 6.82 -3.24
C GLN A 100 12.42 7.08 -4.41
N CYS A 101 11.38 7.86 -4.14
CA CYS A 101 10.42 8.23 -5.17
C CYS A 101 10.92 9.46 -5.93
N THR A 102 11.56 9.24 -7.07
CA THR A 102 12.15 10.29 -7.90
C THR A 102 11.49 10.27 -9.27
N ALA A 103 11.06 11.45 -9.75
CA ALA A 103 10.28 11.58 -10.99
C ALA A 103 9.06 10.63 -11.07
N ALA A 104 8.36 10.47 -9.93
CA ALA A 104 7.21 9.58 -9.76
C ALA A 104 7.48 8.08 -10.01
N GLN A 105 8.74 7.66 -9.93
CA GLN A 105 9.14 6.25 -9.97
C GLN A 105 10.05 5.90 -8.80
N CYS A 106 9.93 4.66 -8.32
CA CYS A 106 10.85 4.15 -7.32
C CYS A 106 12.22 3.86 -7.96
N GLN A 107 13.26 4.50 -7.45
CA GLN A 107 14.62 4.38 -7.93
C GLN A 107 15.58 4.12 -6.74
N PRO A 108 16.76 3.52 -6.95
CA PRO A 108 17.76 3.42 -5.90
C PRO A 108 18.08 4.80 -5.34
N ALA A 109 18.06 4.94 -4.01
CA ALA A 109 18.42 6.20 -3.38
C ALA A 109 19.87 6.57 -3.76
N THR A 110 20.08 7.75 -4.35
CA THR A 110 21.42 8.24 -4.63
C THR A 110 21.92 9.08 -3.45
N LEU A 111 23.21 8.96 -3.13
CA LEU A 111 23.83 9.61 -1.96
C LEU A 111 23.66 11.15 -1.94
N GLY A 112 23.29 11.78 -3.06
CA GLY A 112 23.07 13.22 -3.19
C GLY A 112 21.69 13.73 -2.75
N ASP A 113 20.67 12.87 -2.67
CA ASP A 113 19.29 13.29 -2.35
C ASP A 113 19.01 13.42 -0.84
N GLN A 114 19.92 12.96 0.02
CA GLN A 114 19.83 13.14 1.48
C GLN A 114 20.34 14.52 1.93
N VAL A 115 21.12 15.23 1.11
CA VAL A 115 21.72 16.53 1.48
C VAL A 115 20.72 17.68 1.37
N GLY A 116 19.65 17.53 0.58
CA GLY A 116 18.66 18.59 0.35
C GLY A 116 17.60 18.77 1.44
N ASN A 117 17.34 17.73 2.25
CA ASN A 117 16.31 17.75 3.30
C ASN A 117 16.85 17.96 4.72
N ASP A 118 18.17 17.99 4.92
CA ASP A 118 18.79 18.27 6.23
C ASP A 118 19.12 19.76 6.43
N LEU A 119 18.98 20.59 5.38
CA LEU A 119 19.29 22.02 5.43
C LEU A 119 18.06 22.93 5.67
N THR A 120 16.85 22.38 5.75
CA THR A 120 15.62 23.17 6.02
C THR A 120 15.11 23.06 7.45
N VAL A 121 15.80 22.34 8.34
CA VAL A 121 15.45 22.25 9.78
C VAL A 121 16.17 23.34 10.62
N GLY A 122 16.95 24.22 10.00
CA GLY A 122 17.90 25.08 10.73
C GLY A 122 17.85 26.59 10.48
N ILE A 123 16.85 27.17 9.79
CA ILE A 123 16.76 28.63 9.59
C ILE A 123 15.30 29.10 9.63
N ASP A 124 14.68 29.14 10.81
CA ASP A 124 13.44 29.89 11.06
C ASP A 124 13.43 30.53 12.47
N ASP A 125 14.59 30.94 12.99
CA ASP A 125 14.68 31.82 14.16
C ASP A 125 15.58 33.02 13.80
N GLU A 126 14.97 34.15 13.40
CA GLU A 126 15.38 35.54 13.71
C GLU A 126 14.64 36.55 12.81
N TYR A 127 13.34 36.77 13.06
CA TYR A 127 12.72 38.08 12.84
C TYR A 127 11.45 38.26 13.68
N HIS A 128 11.62 38.53 14.98
CA HIS A 128 10.73 39.39 15.78
C HIS A 128 11.47 39.89 17.02
#